data_AF-A0A9E3WU29-F1
#
_entry.id   AF-A0A9E3WU29-F1
#
_cell.length_a   1.000
_cell.length_b   1.000
_cell.length_c   1.000
_cell.angle_alpha   90.00
_cell.angle_beta   90.00
_cell.angle_gamma   90.00
#
_symmetry.space_group_name_H-M   'P 1'
#
loop_
_entity.id
_entity.type
_entity.pdbx_description
1 polymer ?
#
loop_
_entity_poly.entity_id
_entity_poly.type
_entity_poly.pdbx_seq_one_letter_code
_entity_poly.pdbx_strand_id
1 'polypeptide(L)'
;PGYHAVDMFRALARGDVKAMWIQVTNPWVTMPNLHRFDREPNDGRFIVVSDIYPTPTTAVADLILPSAAWVEREGVFGNTERRTQQWNKMVDPPGEAKEDAWQIVQVAKRMGMEKLFPWPDDNWHEPMFEEYRKFTLGVGKDLASYEQLQKERGMRWPVVDGKETRYRYAAGLDPYVKKESGVHFYKAKGYGEKAAFWLRPYHPPAEVPDDEFPYWLSTGRVLEHWHTGSMTRRIKQLHQAVPEAYVEVNRADAIALGVADGDRVKLVSRRGEVNLPVKIDGRGRPPQGSVFVPFFDEGKLVNRLTLDAMDNISKEPDYKKCAVRIEKA
;
A
#
# COMPACT_ATOMS: atom_id res chain seq x y z
N PRO A 1 -5.12 -19.85 3.63
CA PRO A 1 -6.04 -19.65 4.78
C PRO A 1 -5.53 -18.52 5.68
N GLY A 2 -6.40 -17.59 6.06
CA GLY A 2 -6.04 -16.42 6.87
C GLY A 2 -6.99 -15.25 6.61
N TYR A 3 -6.92 -14.22 7.45
CA TYR A 3 -7.65 -12.98 7.24
C TYR A 3 -7.00 -12.14 6.13
N HIS A 4 -7.79 -11.50 5.28
CA HIS A 4 -7.29 -10.38 4.49
C HIS A 4 -7.08 -9.15 5.39
N ALA A 5 -6.38 -8.12 4.90
CA ALA A 5 -5.90 -7.00 5.71
C ALA A 5 -6.98 -6.39 6.64
N VAL A 6 -8.11 -5.90 6.11
CA VAL A 6 -9.17 -5.30 6.94
C VAL A 6 -9.67 -6.24 8.03
N ASP A 7 -9.98 -7.49 7.67
CA ASP A 7 -10.49 -8.45 8.66
C ASP A 7 -9.41 -8.87 9.67
N MET A 8 -8.14 -8.81 9.30
CA MET A 8 -7.01 -9.04 10.20
C MET A 8 -6.94 -7.95 11.28
N PHE A 9 -7.10 -6.68 10.91
CA PHE A 9 -7.17 -5.58 11.87
C PHE A 9 -8.47 -5.59 12.70
N ARG A 10 -9.59 -6.03 12.13
CA ARG A 10 -10.82 -6.27 12.90
C ARG A 10 -10.66 -7.40 13.91
N ALA A 11 -9.99 -8.49 13.52
CA ALA A 11 -9.68 -9.61 14.41
C ALA A 11 -8.69 -9.20 15.50
N LEU A 12 -7.71 -8.35 15.18
CA LEU A 12 -6.82 -7.72 16.16
C LEU A 12 -7.61 -6.85 17.15
N ALA A 13 -8.56 -6.04 16.67
CA ALA A 13 -9.41 -5.20 17.52
C ALA A 13 -10.32 -6.02 18.45
N ARG A 14 -10.87 -7.14 17.97
CA ARG A 14 -11.66 -8.07 18.80
C ARG A 14 -10.82 -8.92 19.75
N GLY A 15 -9.51 -8.96 19.55
CA GLY A 15 -8.59 -9.80 20.32
C GLY A 15 -8.54 -11.27 19.88
N ASP A 16 -9.05 -11.61 18.69
CA ASP A 16 -8.91 -12.94 18.09
C ASP A 16 -7.47 -13.16 17.61
N VAL A 17 -6.82 -12.10 17.13
CA VAL A 17 -5.38 -12.05 16.82
C VAL A 17 -4.67 -11.42 18.00
N LYS A 18 -3.77 -12.17 18.65
CA LYS A 18 -3.01 -11.71 19.82
C LYS A 18 -1.61 -11.21 19.50
N ALA A 19 -1.04 -11.60 18.37
CA ALA A 19 0.27 -11.14 17.92
C ALA A 19 0.21 -10.71 16.46
N MET A 20 0.85 -9.59 16.14
CA MET A 20 0.94 -9.08 14.77
C MET A 20 2.32 -8.50 14.52
N TRP A 21 2.96 -8.94 13.43
CA TRP A 21 4.20 -8.34 12.94
C TRP A 21 3.89 -7.47 11.73
N ILE A 22 4.05 -6.16 11.89
CA ILE A 22 3.85 -5.15 10.88
C ILE A 22 5.22 -4.77 10.30
N GLN A 23 5.39 -4.96 9.00
CA GLN A 23 6.67 -4.73 8.33
C GLN A 23 6.48 -3.79 7.14
N VAL A 24 7.29 -2.73 7.07
CA VAL A 24 7.36 -1.78 5.94
C VAL A 24 6.00 -1.14 5.61
N THR A 25 5.13 -0.98 6.61
CA THR A 25 3.80 -0.36 6.46
C THR A 25 3.44 0.45 7.70
N ASN A 26 2.56 1.44 7.54
CA ASN A 26 2.14 2.35 8.61
C ASN A 26 0.60 2.34 8.80
N PRO A 27 0.01 1.18 9.18
CA PRO A 27 -1.43 0.99 9.26
C PRO A 27 -2.16 1.92 10.23
N TRP A 28 -1.53 2.45 11.28
CA TRP A 28 -2.15 3.48 12.15
C TRP A 28 -2.33 4.84 11.47
N VAL A 29 -1.90 4.96 10.21
CA VAL A 29 -2.21 6.09 9.32
C VAL A 29 -2.98 5.62 8.10
N THR A 30 -2.63 4.47 7.51
CA THR A 30 -3.13 4.06 6.20
C THR A 30 -4.36 3.17 6.21
N MET A 31 -4.64 2.44 7.29
CA MET A 31 -5.84 1.60 7.37
C MET A 31 -7.10 2.47 7.48
N PRO A 32 -8.25 2.02 6.94
CA PRO A 32 -9.48 2.78 7.04
C PRO A 32 -10.08 2.65 8.44
N ASN A 33 -10.94 3.60 8.82
CA ASN A 33 -11.64 3.59 10.10
C ASN A 33 -10.68 3.39 11.28
N LEU A 34 -9.65 4.25 11.35
CA LEU A 34 -8.52 4.12 12.28
C LEU A 34 -8.94 3.91 13.74
N HIS A 35 -10.04 4.53 14.16
CA HIS A 35 -10.62 4.40 15.51
C HIS A 35 -10.85 2.96 15.95
N ARG A 36 -11.11 2.05 15.02
CA ARG A 36 -11.46 0.67 15.32
C ARG A 36 -10.34 -0.13 15.98
N PHE A 37 -9.10 0.28 15.77
CA PHE A 37 -7.92 -0.37 16.32
C PHE A 37 -7.02 0.63 17.04
N ASP A 38 -7.57 1.75 17.51
CA ASP A 38 -6.96 2.49 18.62
C ASP A 38 -6.69 1.49 19.77
N ARG A 39 -5.54 1.65 20.42
CA ARG A 39 -5.07 0.70 21.42
C ARG A 39 -4.41 1.39 22.60
N GLU A 40 -4.53 0.76 23.75
CA GLU A 40 -3.85 1.16 24.98
C GLU A 40 -2.62 0.27 25.21
N PRO A 41 -1.58 0.79 25.89
CA PRO A 41 -0.48 -0.04 26.36
C PRO A 41 -0.98 -1.23 27.19
N ASN A 42 -0.37 -2.40 27.02
CA ASN A 42 -0.67 -3.63 27.77
C ASN A 42 -2.11 -4.17 27.61
N ASP A 43 -2.79 -3.91 26.50
CA ASP A 43 -4.13 -4.45 26.18
C ASP A 43 -4.20 -5.96 25.88
N GLY A 44 -3.11 -6.70 26.11
CA GLY A 44 -3.00 -8.14 25.86
C GLY A 44 -2.69 -8.53 24.41
N ARG A 45 -2.40 -7.57 23.53
CA ARG A 45 -1.88 -7.80 22.17
C ARG A 45 -0.37 -7.53 22.13
N PHE A 46 0.35 -8.23 21.26
CA PHE A 46 1.78 -8.06 21.05
C PHE A 46 2.07 -7.65 19.59
N ILE A 47 2.43 -6.39 19.39
CA ILE A 47 2.70 -5.80 18.07
C ILE A 47 4.19 -5.61 17.90
N VAL A 48 4.74 -6.29 16.89
CA VAL A 48 6.12 -6.07 16.41
C VAL A 48 6.07 -5.14 15.21
N VAL A 49 6.91 -4.11 15.17
CA VAL A 49 7.02 -3.21 14.02
C VAL A 49 8.45 -3.19 13.49
N SER A 50 8.61 -3.58 12.23
CA SER A 50 9.85 -3.43 11.47
C SER A 50 9.72 -2.24 10.52
N ASP A 51 10.41 -1.15 10.85
CA ASP A 51 10.40 0.09 10.07
C ASP A 51 11.80 0.74 10.08
N ILE A 52 12.04 1.58 9.09
CA ILE A 52 13.29 2.34 8.91
C ILE A 52 13.24 3.68 9.67
N TYR A 53 12.03 4.15 10.02
CA TYR A 53 11.83 5.40 10.77
C TYR A 53 10.81 5.21 11.89
N PRO A 54 10.87 6.03 12.95
CA PRO A 54 9.74 6.20 13.85
C PRO A 54 8.52 6.71 13.07
N THR A 55 7.39 6.03 13.25
CA THR A 55 6.07 6.31 12.66
C THR A 55 4.96 6.20 13.73
N PRO A 56 3.73 6.69 13.46
CA PRO A 56 2.59 6.45 14.34
C PRO A 56 2.34 4.96 14.63
N THR A 57 2.66 4.07 13.68
CA THR A 57 2.58 2.63 13.92
C THR A 57 3.66 2.15 14.89
N THR A 58 4.89 2.66 14.82
CA THR A 58 5.91 2.31 15.84
C THR A 58 5.55 2.83 17.23
N ALA A 59 4.78 3.91 17.34
CA ALA A 59 4.37 4.48 18.62
C ALA A 59 3.39 3.59 19.41
N VAL A 60 2.73 2.64 18.73
CA VAL A 60 1.81 1.68 19.35
C VAL A 60 2.38 0.25 19.42
N ALA A 61 3.67 0.09 19.07
CA ALA A 61 4.36 -1.19 19.06
C ALA A 61 4.79 -1.62 20.47
N ASP A 62 4.77 -2.92 20.72
CA ASP A 62 5.36 -3.52 21.93
C ASP A 62 6.84 -3.85 21.72
N LEU A 63 7.25 -4.08 20.46
CA LEU A 63 8.63 -4.29 20.04
C LEU A 63 8.89 -3.60 18.70
N ILE A 64 9.97 -2.84 18.61
CA ILE A 64 10.43 -2.23 17.36
C ILE A 64 11.72 -2.93 16.92
N LEU A 65 11.76 -3.37 15.66
CA LEU A 65 12.95 -3.94 15.03
C LEU A 65 13.52 -2.94 14.00
N PRO A 66 14.70 -2.34 14.25
CA PRO A 66 15.29 -1.38 13.34
C PRO A 66 15.62 -2.05 12.00
N SER A 67 15.09 -1.51 10.92
CA SER A 67 15.18 -2.14 9.60
C SER A 67 16.10 -1.38 8.66
N ALA A 68 16.87 -2.10 7.84
CA ALA A 68 17.74 -1.53 6.83
C ALA A 68 16.91 -0.93 5.68
N ALA A 69 17.23 0.28 5.24
CA ALA A 69 16.59 0.97 4.12
C ALA A 69 17.02 0.42 2.75
N TRP A 70 16.42 0.92 1.67
CA TRP A 70 16.55 0.40 0.31
C TRP A 70 17.97 0.01 -0.11
N VAL A 71 18.90 0.96 -0.17
CA VAL A 71 20.29 0.73 -0.65
C VAL A 71 21.21 0.17 0.44
N GLU A 72 20.72 0.03 1.66
CA GLU A 72 21.45 -0.56 2.80
C GLU A 72 21.38 -2.10 2.78
N ARG A 73 20.63 -2.66 1.83
CA ARG A 73 20.37 -4.08 1.65
C ARG A 73 20.35 -4.45 0.18
N GLU A 74 20.44 -5.75 -0.09
CA GLU A 74 20.33 -6.33 -1.41
C GLU A 74 18.90 -6.86 -1.66
N GLY A 75 18.44 -6.84 -2.91
CA GLY A 75 17.12 -7.38 -3.20
C GLY A 75 16.64 -7.22 -4.64
N VAL A 76 15.36 -7.54 -4.84
CA VAL A 76 14.66 -7.47 -6.12
C VAL A 76 13.32 -6.74 -5.99
N PHE A 77 12.94 -5.96 -7.01
CA PHE A 77 11.67 -5.22 -7.05
C PHE A 77 10.94 -5.49 -8.37
N GLY A 78 9.65 -5.82 -8.28
CA GLY A 78 8.76 -5.92 -9.43
C GLY A 78 7.92 -4.64 -9.58
N ASN A 79 7.94 -4.01 -10.74
CA ASN A 79 7.16 -2.79 -11.01
C ASN A 79 5.86 -3.06 -11.80
N THR A 80 5.11 -1.99 -12.07
CA THR A 80 3.79 -2.02 -12.74
C THR A 80 3.83 -2.53 -14.18
N GLU A 81 4.96 -2.44 -14.88
CA GLU A 81 5.11 -2.97 -16.24
C GLU A 81 5.62 -4.42 -16.28
N ARG A 82 5.58 -5.13 -15.15
CA ARG A 82 6.10 -6.49 -14.94
C ARG A 82 7.62 -6.61 -14.94
N ARG A 83 8.36 -5.49 -14.88
CA ARG A 83 9.82 -5.53 -14.85
C ARG A 83 10.29 -5.85 -13.44
N THR A 84 11.08 -6.91 -13.32
CA THR A 84 11.82 -7.24 -12.10
C THR A 84 13.22 -6.67 -12.23
N GLN A 85 13.69 -5.93 -11.23
CA GLN A 85 15.05 -5.34 -11.17
C GLN A 85 15.74 -5.81 -9.90
N GLN A 86 17.02 -6.14 -9.99
CA GLN A 86 17.87 -6.45 -8.84
C GLN A 86 18.72 -5.22 -8.50
N TRP A 87 19.06 -5.05 -7.22
CA TRP A 87 20.09 -4.13 -6.77
C TRP A 87 20.96 -4.78 -5.69
N ASN A 88 22.25 -4.45 -5.70
CA ASN A 88 23.17 -4.83 -4.63
C ASN A 88 23.12 -3.81 -3.50
N LYS A 89 23.48 -4.26 -2.30
CA LYS A 89 23.76 -3.36 -1.17
C LYS A 89 24.87 -2.37 -1.55
N MET A 90 24.66 -1.08 -1.27
CA MET A 90 25.60 0.00 -1.61
C MET A 90 26.26 0.64 -0.39
N VAL A 91 25.58 0.61 0.76
CA VAL A 91 26.06 1.19 2.03
C VAL A 91 25.66 0.29 3.20
N ASP A 92 26.35 0.42 4.32
CA ASP A 92 25.97 -0.29 5.54
C ASP A 92 24.73 0.34 6.21
N PRO A 93 23.81 -0.47 6.76
CA PRO A 93 22.70 0.04 7.54
C PRO A 93 23.21 0.72 8.83
N PRO A 94 22.54 1.78 9.29
CA PRO A 94 22.97 2.50 10.48
C PRO A 94 22.71 1.71 11.77
N GLY A 95 23.64 1.81 12.72
CA GLY A 95 23.49 1.22 14.05
C GLY A 95 23.29 -0.30 14.01
N GLU A 96 22.19 -0.76 14.59
CA GLU A 96 21.83 -2.19 14.66
C GLU A 96 20.79 -2.60 13.63
N ALA A 97 20.50 -1.75 12.64
CA ALA A 97 19.48 -2.04 11.64
C ALA A 97 19.83 -3.28 10.81
N LYS A 98 18.82 -4.11 10.54
CA LYS A 98 18.93 -5.38 9.81
C LYS A 98 17.92 -5.48 8.68
N GLU A 99 18.21 -6.30 7.68
CA GLU A 99 17.28 -6.56 6.59
C GLU A 99 15.99 -7.23 7.10
N ASP A 100 14.85 -6.83 6.55
CA ASP A 100 13.55 -7.40 6.91
C ASP A 100 13.53 -8.94 6.81
N ALA A 101 14.01 -9.48 5.69
CA ALA A 101 14.04 -10.92 5.46
C ALA A 101 15.03 -11.63 6.41
N TRP A 102 16.15 -11.01 6.77
CA TRP A 102 17.02 -11.53 7.81
C TRP A 102 16.29 -11.62 9.16
N GLN A 103 15.53 -10.57 9.54
CA GLN A 103 14.78 -10.57 10.80
C GLN A 103 13.80 -11.76 10.85
N ILE A 104 13.05 -11.99 9.76
CA ILE A 104 12.09 -13.12 9.64
C ILE A 104 12.82 -14.46 9.81
N VAL A 105 13.94 -14.65 9.09
CA VAL A 105 14.74 -15.88 9.18
C VAL A 105 15.23 -16.12 10.61
N GLN A 106 15.73 -15.08 11.28
CA GLN A 106 16.27 -15.19 12.65
C GLN A 106 15.22 -15.50 13.70
N VAL A 107 14.01 -14.96 13.56
CA VAL A 107 12.86 -15.33 14.40
C VAL A 107 12.49 -16.79 14.15
N ALA A 108 12.39 -17.21 12.89
CA ALA A 108 12.04 -18.59 12.55
C ALA A 108 13.09 -19.61 13.05
N LYS A 109 14.39 -19.30 12.94
CA LYS A 109 15.48 -20.11 13.51
C LYS A 109 15.31 -20.27 15.04
N ARG A 110 15.02 -19.19 15.77
CA ARG A 110 14.75 -19.22 17.23
C ARG A 110 13.48 -19.98 17.61
N MET A 111 12.53 -20.10 16.68
CA MET A 111 11.34 -20.95 16.82
C MET A 111 11.59 -22.42 16.43
N GLY A 112 12.84 -22.81 16.15
CA GLY A 112 13.20 -24.19 15.79
C GLY A 112 12.96 -24.56 14.32
N MET A 113 12.71 -23.58 13.45
CA MET A 113 12.44 -23.78 12.02
C MET A 113 13.69 -23.65 11.13
N GLU A 114 14.90 -23.72 11.71
CA GLU A 114 16.16 -23.48 11.00
C GLU A 114 16.34 -24.34 9.74
N LYS A 115 15.86 -25.59 9.76
CA LYS A 115 15.94 -26.51 8.61
C LYS A 115 15.20 -26.01 7.37
N LEU A 116 14.27 -25.04 7.51
CA LEU A 116 13.56 -24.42 6.38
C LEU A 116 14.37 -23.32 5.69
N PHE A 117 15.52 -22.93 6.23
CA PHE A 117 16.38 -21.88 5.70
C PHE A 117 17.80 -22.41 5.47
N PRO A 118 17.99 -23.34 4.50
CA PRO A 118 19.26 -24.05 4.28
C PRO A 118 20.32 -23.21 3.54
N TRP A 119 20.09 -21.90 3.39
CA TRP A 119 20.98 -20.99 2.68
C TRP A 119 22.14 -20.55 3.58
N PRO A 120 23.31 -20.21 3.01
CA PRO A 120 24.44 -19.71 3.79
C PRO A 120 24.11 -18.34 4.41
N ASP A 121 24.56 -18.10 5.64
CA ASP A 121 24.23 -16.86 6.37
C ASP A 121 24.82 -15.58 5.72
N ASP A 122 25.93 -15.70 4.97
CA ASP A 122 26.68 -14.60 4.37
C ASP A 122 26.40 -14.36 2.86
N ASN A 123 25.53 -15.18 2.22
CA ASN A 123 25.11 -14.99 0.83
C ASN A 123 23.76 -15.70 0.52
N TRP A 124 22.71 -15.40 1.30
CA TRP A 124 21.43 -16.08 1.20
C TRP A 124 20.48 -15.51 0.12
N HIS A 125 20.71 -14.29 -0.37
CA HIS A 125 19.80 -13.60 -1.31
C HIS A 125 19.58 -14.37 -2.61
N GLU A 126 20.65 -14.78 -3.28
CA GLU A 126 20.59 -15.54 -4.54
C GLU A 126 19.95 -16.92 -4.34
N PRO A 127 20.41 -17.78 -3.40
CA PRO A 127 19.77 -19.07 -3.16
C PRO A 127 18.29 -18.96 -2.80
N MET A 128 17.91 -18.00 -1.96
CA MET A 128 16.51 -17.74 -1.61
C MET A 128 15.71 -17.32 -2.84
N PHE A 129 16.22 -16.40 -3.65
CA PHE A 129 15.53 -15.95 -4.86
C PHE A 129 15.38 -17.07 -5.87
N GLU A 130 16.41 -17.88 -6.10
CA GLU A 130 16.35 -19.03 -7.01
C GLU A 130 15.40 -20.12 -6.50
N GLU A 131 15.25 -20.27 -5.18
CA GLU A 131 14.21 -21.12 -4.61
C GLU A 131 12.80 -20.58 -4.90
N TYR A 132 12.56 -19.30 -4.64
CA TYR A 132 11.29 -18.63 -4.96
C TYR A 132 10.98 -18.69 -6.46
N ARG A 133 12.00 -18.48 -7.30
CA ARG A 133 11.87 -18.45 -8.76
C ARG A 133 11.28 -19.73 -9.32
N LYS A 134 11.56 -20.90 -8.72
CA LYS A 134 11.00 -22.20 -9.14
C LYS A 134 9.47 -22.21 -9.20
N PHE A 135 8.79 -21.46 -8.33
CA PHE A 135 7.33 -21.35 -8.32
C PHE A 135 6.76 -20.50 -9.47
N THR A 136 7.63 -19.81 -10.22
CA THR A 136 7.25 -18.91 -11.32
C THR A 136 7.47 -19.50 -12.71
N LEU A 137 8.28 -20.56 -12.81
CA LEU A 137 8.68 -21.17 -14.08
C LEU A 137 7.57 -22.04 -14.66
N GLY A 138 7.40 -21.99 -15.98
CA GLY A 138 6.42 -22.79 -16.72
C GLY A 138 4.96 -22.34 -16.56
N VAL A 139 4.73 -21.23 -15.84
CA VAL A 139 3.38 -20.76 -15.52
C VAL A 139 3.09 -19.36 -16.08
N GLY A 140 3.84 -18.88 -17.07
CA GLY A 140 3.60 -17.58 -17.71
C GLY A 140 3.86 -16.38 -16.80
N LYS A 141 4.64 -16.59 -15.74
CA LYS A 141 5.13 -15.58 -14.78
C LYS A 141 6.63 -15.70 -14.54
N ASP A 142 7.33 -16.36 -15.46
CA ASP A 142 8.71 -16.79 -15.35
C ASP A 142 9.62 -15.59 -15.06
N LEU A 143 10.24 -15.59 -13.89
CA LEU A 143 11.25 -14.59 -13.55
C LEU A 143 12.60 -14.97 -14.18
N ALA A 144 13.37 -13.96 -14.59
CA ALA A 144 14.77 -14.14 -14.95
C ALA A 144 15.56 -14.73 -13.76
N SER A 145 16.67 -15.42 -14.02
CA SER A 145 17.56 -15.84 -12.94
C SER A 145 18.16 -14.64 -12.21
N TYR A 146 18.60 -14.85 -10.99
CA TYR A 146 19.28 -13.84 -10.19
C TYR A 146 20.47 -13.24 -10.95
N GLU A 147 21.32 -14.12 -11.51
CA GLU A 147 22.47 -13.74 -12.33
C GLU A 147 22.08 -12.88 -13.54
N GLN A 148 20.97 -13.19 -14.22
CA GLN A 148 20.48 -12.37 -15.33
C GLN A 148 20.06 -10.98 -14.84
N LEU A 149 19.33 -10.92 -13.72
CA LEU A 149 18.87 -9.65 -13.16
C LEU A 149 20.01 -8.76 -12.66
N GLN A 150 21.13 -9.33 -12.22
CA GLN A 150 22.33 -8.56 -11.85
C GLN A 150 23.03 -7.91 -13.06
N LYS A 151 22.99 -8.57 -14.22
CA LYS A 151 23.64 -8.09 -15.45
C LYS A 151 22.75 -7.12 -16.24
N GLU A 152 21.44 -7.32 -16.17
CA GLU A 152 20.45 -6.57 -16.92
C GLU A 152 19.83 -5.43 -16.09
N ARG A 153 19.32 -4.39 -16.76
CA ARG A 153 18.54 -3.32 -16.11
C ARG A 153 17.09 -3.73 -15.87
N GLY A 154 16.94 -4.91 -15.28
CA GLY A 154 15.69 -5.63 -15.06
C GLY A 154 15.03 -6.18 -16.32
N MET A 155 14.13 -7.15 -16.13
CA MET A 155 13.48 -7.88 -17.22
C MET A 155 11.98 -8.05 -16.98
N ARG A 156 11.17 -7.99 -18.05
CA ARG A 156 9.71 -8.17 -17.99
C ARG A 156 9.32 -9.66 -18.09
N TRP A 157 8.67 -10.17 -17.05
CA TRP A 157 8.20 -11.56 -17.03
C TRP A 157 6.98 -11.77 -17.95
N PRO A 158 6.79 -12.95 -18.57
CA PRO A 158 7.66 -14.12 -18.48
C PRO A 158 8.99 -13.92 -19.20
N VAL A 159 10.07 -14.42 -18.60
CA VAL A 159 11.41 -14.49 -19.18
C VAL A 159 11.67 -15.94 -19.55
N VAL A 160 11.73 -16.22 -20.86
CA VAL A 160 11.93 -17.58 -21.41
C VAL A 160 13.15 -17.55 -22.32
N ASP A 161 14.02 -18.55 -22.20
CA ASP A 161 15.30 -18.63 -22.92
C ASP A 161 16.13 -17.34 -22.79
N GLY A 162 16.09 -16.72 -21.60
CA GLY A 162 16.76 -15.46 -21.30
C GLY A 162 16.21 -14.22 -22.03
N LYS A 163 14.99 -14.29 -22.57
CA LYS A 163 14.35 -13.17 -23.28
C LYS A 163 13.10 -12.70 -22.55
N GLU A 164 13.00 -11.39 -22.33
CA GLU A 164 11.81 -10.76 -21.73
C GLU A 164 10.60 -10.76 -22.67
N THR A 165 9.41 -10.80 -22.09
CA THR A 165 8.15 -10.72 -22.83
C THR A 165 7.55 -9.33 -22.74
N ARG A 166 7.61 -8.58 -23.83
CA ARG A 166 7.07 -7.21 -23.90
C ARG A 166 5.55 -7.19 -24.00
N TYR A 167 4.99 -8.03 -24.86
CA TYR A 167 3.55 -8.11 -25.11
C TYR A 167 3.06 -9.51 -24.73
N ARG A 168 2.10 -9.58 -23.81
CA ARG A 168 1.48 -10.85 -23.39
C ARG A 168 0.28 -11.20 -24.26
N TYR A 169 -0.02 -12.49 -24.35
CA TYR A 169 -1.17 -13.05 -25.06
C TYR A 169 -1.15 -12.89 -26.59
N ALA A 170 -0.04 -12.45 -27.19
CA ALA A 170 0.09 -12.25 -28.64
C ALA A 170 1.09 -13.26 -29.25
N ALA A 171 0.66 -13.94 -30.31
CA ALA A 171 1.44 -14.90 -31.07
C ALA A 171 2.74 -14.27 -31.61
N GLY A 172 3.86 -14.98 -31.47
CA GLY A 172 5.17 -14.50 -31.89
C GLY A 172 5.81 -13.46 -30.96
N LEU A 173 5.09 -12.97 -29.94
CA LEU A 173 5.59 -11.99 -28.96
C LEU A 173 5.55 -12.52 -27.51
N ASP A 174 4.56 -13.36 -27.19
CA ASP A 174 4.47 -14.10 -25.93
C ASP A 174 4.90 -15.56 -26.18
N PRO A 175 5.93 -16.08 -25.48
CA PRO A 175 6.41 -17.45 -25.67
C PRO A 175 5.36 -18.51 -25.31
N TYR A 176 4.31 -18.16 -24.56
CA TYR A 176 3.22 -19.07 -24.21
C TYR A 176 2.09 -19.13 -25.24
N VAL A 177 2.16 -18.34 -26.32
CA VAL A 177 1.15 -18.32 -27.37
C VAL A 177 1.68 -18.93 -28.65
N LYS A 178 0.98 -19.97 -29.13
CA LYS A 178 1.31 -20.60 -30.41
C LYS A 178 1.15 -19.62 -31.58
N LYS A 179 2.03 -19.72 -32.58
CA LYS A 179 2.12 -18.74 -33.68
C LYS A 179 0.81 -18.63 -34.47
N GLU A 180 0.14 -19.75 -34.65
CA GLU A 180 -1.13 -19.88 -35.37
C GLU A 180 -2.34 -19.28 -34.63
N SER A 181 -2.23 -19.03 -33.32
CA SER A 181 -3.37 -18.58 -32.51
C SER A 181 -3.68 -17.10 -32.64
N GLY A 182 -2.78 -16.28 -33.18
CA GLY A 182 -2.93 -14.82 -33.21
C GLY A 182 -2.94 -14.19 -31.81
N VAL A 183 -4.09 -14.17 -31.14
CA VAL A 183 -4.23 -13.73 -29.75
C VAL A 183 -4.86 -14.85 -28.92
N HIS A 184 -4.26 -15.18 -27.78
CA HIS A 184 -4.71 -16.29 -26.94
C HIS A 184 -4.56 -15.97 -25.45
N PHE A 185 -5.68 -15.98 -24.73
CA PHE A 185 -5.73 -15.70 -23.30
C PHE A 185 -5.64 -17.00 -22.50
N TYR A 186 -4.52 -17.74 -22.62
CA TYR A 186 -4.29 -19.06 -21.99
C TYR A 186 -4.44 -19.10 -20.45
N LYS A 187 -4.47 -17.94 -19.77
CA LYS A 187 -4.77 -17.85 -18.34
C LYS A 187 -6.27 -17.75 -18.00
N ALA A 188 -7.11 -17.45 -18.99
CA ALA A 188 -8.56 -17.30 -18.84
C ALA A 188 -9.28 -18.65 -18.95
N LYS A 189 -8.80 -19.69 -18.25
CA LYS A 189 -9.34 -21.06 -18.36
C LYS A 189 -10.85 -21.15 -18.09
N GLY A 190 -11.33 -20.41 -17.08
CA GLY A 190 -12.76 -20.33 -16.75
C GLY A 190 -13.63 -19.67 -17.82
N TYR A 191 -13.02 -19.05 -18.84
CA TYR A 191 -13.70 -18.38 -19.96
C TYR A 191 -13.30 -19.01 -21.31
N GLY A 192 -12.87 -20.28 -21.30
CA GLY A 192 -12.46 -20.99 -22.51
C GLY A 192 -11.21 -20.40 -23.18
N GLU A 193 -10.29 -19.83 -22.38
CA GLU A 193 -9.05 -19.19 -22.83
C GLU A 193 -9.26 -17.99 -23.76
N LYS A 194 -10.41 -17.33 -23.60
CA LYS A 194 -10.79 -16.09 -24.29
C LYS A 194 -10.93 -14.95 -23.30
N ALA A 195 -10.85 -13.72 -23.81
CA ALA A 195 -11.24 -12.56 -23.02
C ALA A 195 -12.73 -12.66 -22.66
N ALA A 196 -13.06 -12.29 -21.43
CA ALA A 196 -14.43 -12.27 -20.94
C ALA A 196 -15.00 -10.85 -20.99
N PHE A 197 -16.21 -10.71 -21.50
CA PHE A 197 -16.99 -9.48 -21.41
C PHE A 197 -17.89 -9.55 -20.18
N TRP A 198 -17.80 -8.54 -19.32
CA TRP A 198 -18.58 -8.48 -18.09
C TRP A 198 -19.52 -7.29 -18.12
N LEU A 199 -20.82 -7.57 -18.21
CA LEU A 199 -21.86 -6.57 -18.04
C LEU A 199 -22.14 -6.43 -16.54
N ARG A 200 -21.36 -5.58 -15.86
CA ARG A 200 -21.51 -5.36 -14.42
C ARG A 200 -22.60 -4.32 -14.17
N PRO A 201 -23.67 -4.65 -13.42
CA PRO A 201 -24.65 -3.65 -13.02
C PRO A 201 -24.01 -2.61 -12.10
N TYR A 202 -24.59 -1.42 -12.06
CA TYR A 202 -24.22 -0.43 -11.07
C TYR A 202 -24.48 -0.98 -9.66
N HIS A 203 -23.50 -0.81 -8.77
CA HIS A 203 -23.62 -1.11 -7.36
C HIS A 203 -23.41 0.19 -6.58
N PRO A 204 -24.37 0.62 -5.75
CA PRO A 204 -24.23 1.87 -5.02
C PRO A 204 -23.05 1.81 -4.03
N PRO A 205 -22.45 2.96 -3.68
CA PRO A 205 -21.48 3.06 -2.60
C PRO A 205 -22.07 2.57 -1.28
N ALA A 206 -21.22 2.05 -0.39
CA ALA A 206 -21.65 1.60 0.94
C ALA A 206 -22.16 2.74 1.83
N GLU A 207 -21.72 3.97 1.55
CA GLU A 207 -22.15 5.20 2.21
C GLU A 207 -22.39 6.26 1.14
N VAL A 208 -23.52 6.98 1.23
CA VAL A 208 -23.91 8.05 0.30
C VAL A 208 -24.20 9.31 1.13
N PRO A 209 -23.87 10.52 0.64
CA PRO A 209 -24.27 11.77 1.27
C PRO A 209 -25.77 11.87 1.49
N ASP A 210 -26.14 12.54 2.58
CA ASP A 210 -27.50 12.83 2.99
C ASP A 210 -27.56 14.24 3.59
N ASP A 211 -28.70 14.63 4.15
CA ASP A 211 -28.90 15.97 4.71
C ASP A 211 -27.96 16.27 5.90
N GLU A 212 -27.49 15.25 6.62
CA GLU A 212 -26.58 15.43 7.77
C GLU A 212 -25.10 15.47 7.32
N PHE A 213 -24.74 14.68 6.31
CA PHE A 213 -23.39 14.58 5.73
C PHE A 213 -23.42 14.83 4.22
N PRO A 214 -23.58 16.09 3.77
CA PRO A 214 -23.95 16.41 2.40
C PRO A 214 -22.81 16.36 1.37
N TYR A 215 -21.56 16.12 1.80
CA TYR A 215 -20.40 16.12 0.91
C TYR A 215 -19.80 14.73 0.72
N TRP A 216 -19.40 14.41 -0.51
CA TRP A 216 -18.51 13.28 -0.79
C TRP A 216 -17.07 13.59 -0.36
N LEU A 217 -16.45 12.71 0.40
CA LEU A 217 -15.01 12.73 0.69
C LEU A 217 -14.26 11.72 -0.18
N SER A 218 -13.25 12.21 -0.89
CA SER A 218 -12.23 11.41 -1.56
C SER A 218 -10.85 11.68 -0.97
N THR A 219 -10.09 10.63 -0.67
CA THR A 219 -8.70 10.77 -0.21
C THR A 219 -7.71 10.46 -1.32
N GLY A 220 -6.52 11.08 -1.30
CA GLY A 220 -5.52 10.76 -2.31
C GLY A 220 -4.11 11.28 -2.02
N ARG A 221 -3.34 11.43 -3.10
CA ARG A 221 -1.91 11.72 -3.04
C ARG A 221 -1.64 13.14 -3.52
N VAL A 222 -0.52 13.68 -3.04
CA VAL A 222 0.12 14.88 -3.59
C VAL A 222 1.44 14.47 -4.23
N LEU A 223 1.97 15.31 -5.12
CA LEU A 223 3.23 15.03 -5.82
C LEU A 223 4.42 14.94 -4.84
N GLU A 224 4.42 15.81 -3.84
CA GLU A 224 5.55 16.07 -2.95
C GLU A 224 5.75 14.96 -1.91
N HIS A 225 4.69 14.22 -1.59
CA HIS A 225 4.72 13.25 -0.49
C HIS A 225 4.32 11.85 -0.92
N TRP A 226 5.17 10.89 -0.58
CA TRP A 226 4.90 9.48 -0.75
C TRP A 226 4.09 8.96 0.44
N HIS A 227 2.86 8.54 0.18
CA HIS A 227 1.96 7.95 1.17
C HIS A 227 1.93 8.74 2.47
N THR A 228 2.32 8.15 3.61
CA THR A 228 2.27 8.78 4.94
C THR A 228 3.40 9.77 5.21
N GLY A 229 4.19 10.12 4.18
CA GLY A 229 5.24 11.12 4.29
C GLY A 229 6.41 10.75 5.21
N SER A 230 6.50 9.50 5.71
CA SER A 230 7.51 9.07 6.69
C SER A 230 8.95 9.26 6.19
N MET A 231 9.15 9.16 4.88
CA MET A 231 10.41 9.47 4.19
C MET A 231 10.43 10.91 3.65
N THR A 232 9.40 11.29 2.88
CA THR A 232 9.44 12.53 2.07
C THR A 232 9.27 13.81 2.89
N ARG A 233 8.55 13.79 4.02
CA ARG A 233 8.42 14.97 4.90
C ARG A 233 9.72 15.32 5.61
N ARG A 234 10.70 14.40 5.63
CA ARG A 234 12.05 14.66 6.16
C ARG A 234 12.93 15.40 5.16
N ILE A 235 12.53 15.46 3.88
CA ILE A 235 13.22 16.22 2.84
C ILE A 235 12.68 17.66 2.89
N LYS A 236 13.55 18.59 3.33
CA LYS A 236 13.20 20.00 3.56
C LYS A 236 12.41 20.63 2.42
N GLN A 237 12.85 20.43 1.18
CA GLN A 237 12.24 21.02 -0.01
C GLN A 237 10.82 20.50 -0.25
N LEU A 238 10.58 19.20 -0.07
CA LEU A 238 9.27 18.58 -0.24
C LEU A 238 8.31 19.02 0.88
N HIS A 239 8.82 19.07 2.12
CA HIS A 239 8.04 19.55 3.26
C HIS A 239 7.67 21.03 3.13
N GLN A 240 8.58 21.90 2.68
CA GLN A 240 8.28 23.31 2.47
C GLN A 240 7.25 23.54 1.35
N ALA A 241 7.26 22.72 0.30
CA ALA A 241 6.30 22.83 -0.80
C ALA A 241 4.87 22.47 -0.37
N VAL A 242 4.70 21.44 0.47
CA VAL A 242 3.40 21.07 1.06
C VAL A 242 3.61 20.66 2.53
N PRO A 243 3.52 21.60 3.49
CA PRO A 243 3.91 21.34 4.89
C PRO A 243 2.85 20.56 5.68
N GLU A 244 1.59 20.76 5.36
CA GLU A 244 0.47 20.13 6.07
C GLU A 244 -0.65 19.68 5.11
N ALA A 245 -1.42 18.67 5.52
CA ALA A 245 -2.62 18.29 4.78
C ALA A 245 -3.69 19.37 4.90
N TYR A 246 -4.55 19.42 3.88
CA TYR A 246 -5.60 20.42 3.68
C TYR A 246 -6.86 19.75 3.14
N VAL A 247 -8.00 20.45 3.16
CA VAL A 247 -9.22 20.01 2.47
C VAL A 247 -9.45 20.88 1.25
N GLU A 248 -9.47 20.26 0.07
CA GLU A 248 -9.90 20.96 -1.14
C GLU A 248 -11.42 21.07 -1.15
N VAL A 249 -11.91 22.29 -1.37
CA VAL A 249 -13.35 22.61 -1.41
C VAL A 249 -13.63 23.36 -2.71
N ASN A 250 -14.76 23.04 -3.34
CA ASN A 250 -15.24 23.76 -4.50
C ASN A 250 -15.56 25.22 -4.16
N ARG A 251 -15.24 26.19 -5.03
CA ARG A 251 -15.54 27.61 -4.78
C ARG A 251 -17.01 27.90 -4.45
N ALA A 252 -17.98 27.26 -5.11
CA ALA A 252 -19.40 27.51 -4.84
C ALA A 252 -19.80 27.03 -3.44
N ASP A 253 -19.30 25.86 -3.03
CA ASP A 253 -19.51 25.33 -1.68
C ASP A 253 -18.83 26.20 -0.63
N ALA A 254 -17.61 26.68 -0.91
CA ALA A 254 -16.91 27.57 -0.01
C ALA A 254 -17.67 28.89 0.21
N ILE A 255 -18.28 29.47 -0.83
CA ILE A 255 -19.15 30.66 -0.73
C ILE A 255 -20.39 30.35 0.10
N ALA A 256 -21.07 29.22 -0.16
CA ALA A 256 -22.28 28.82 0.57
C ALA A 256 -21.99 28.56 2.06
N LEU A 257 -20.84 27.97 2.37
CA LEU A 257 -20.36 27.76 3.74
C LEU A 257 -19.81 29.05 4.37
N GLY A 258 -19.44 30.04 3.55
CA GLY A 258 -18.80 31.30 3.96
C GLY A 258 -17.38 31.09 4.50
N VAL A 259 -16.58 30.22 3.89
CA VAL A 259 -15.17 29.94 4.24
C VAL A 259 -14.22 30.45 3.16
N ALA A 260 -13.05 30.94 3.57
CA ALA A 260 -11.99 31.44 2.70
C ALA A 260 -10.81 30.45 2.58
N ASP A 261 -9.91 30.69 1.62
CA ASP A 261 -8.66 29.91 1.51
C ASP A 261 -7.82 30.10 2.79
N GLY A 262 -7.36 29.00 3.38
CA GLY A 262 -6.59 29.00 4.63
C GLY A 262 -7.42 29.01 5.92
N ASP A 263 -8.74 29.25 5.87
CA ASP A 263 -9.60 29.09 7.03
C ASP A 263 -9.52 27.66 7.56
N ARG A 264 -9.61 27.49 8.89
CA ARG A 264 -9.67 26.15 9.48
C ARG A 264 -11.11 25.68 9.53
N VAL A 265 -11.32 24.46 9.05
CA VAL A 265 -12.61 23.77 9.15
C VAL A 265 -12.41 22.43 9.81
N LYS A 266 -13.48 21.95 10.43
CA LYS A 266 -13.59 20.59 10.93
C LYS A 266 -14.37 19.78 9.91
N LEU A 267 -13.74 18.73 9.38
CA LEU A 267 -14.39 17.76 8.52
C LEU A 267 -14.91 16.61 9.38
N VAL A 268 -16.22 16.38 9.38
CA VAL A 268 -16.88 15.43 10.26
C VAL A 268 -17.56 14.33 9.43
N SER A 269 -17.39 13.09 9.86
CA SER A 269 -18.09 11.92 9.33
C SER A 269 -18.84 11.22 10.47
N ARG A 270 -19.63 10.20 10.14
CA ARG A 270 -20.25 9.30 11.15
C ARG A 270 -19.25 8.62 12.10
N ARG A 271 -17.96 8.62 11.77
CA ARG A 271 -16.91 7.89 12.51
C ARG A 271 -16.00 8.79 13.35
N GLY A 272 -15.98 10.09 13.06
CA GLY A 272 -15.04 11.00 13.71
C GLY A 272 -14.85 12.29 12.93
N GLU A 273 -13.87 13.08 13.36
CA GLU A 273 -13.60 14.42 12.87
C GLU A 273 -12.09 14.68 12.68
N VAL A 274 -11.74 15.58 11.74
CA VAL A 274 -10.37 16.04 11.51
C VAL A 274 -10.37 17.54 11.17
N ASN A 275 -9.47 18.30 11.80
CA ASN A 275 -9.31 19.73 11.54
C ASN A 275 -8.29 19.97 10.41
N LEU A 276 -8.71 20.68 9.36
CA LEU A 276 -7.92 20.91 8.14
C LEU A 276 -8.04 22.38 7.70
N PRO A 277 -6.96 23.00 7.19
CA PRO A 277 -7.06 24.25 6.46
C PRO A 277 -7.78 24.03 5.12
N VAL A 278 -8.62 24.97 4.72
CA VAL A 278 -9.33 24.99 3.43
C VAL A 278 -8.35 25.35 2.31
N LYS A 279 -8.45 24.61 1.19
CA LYS A 279 -7.84 24.95 -0.08
C LYS A 279 -8.92 25.09 -1.16
N ILE A 280 -9.33 26.32 -1.48
CA ILE A 280 -10.35 26.54 -2.51
C ILE A 280 -9.78 26.20 -3.88
N ASP A 281 -10.46 25.33 -4.62
CA ASP A 281 -10.06 24.87 -5.95
C ASP A 281 -8.58 24.44 -6.02
N GLY A 282 -8.18 23.57 -5.11
CA GLY A 282 -6.84 22.96 -5.10
C GLY A 282 -6.52 22.18 -6.38
N ARG A 283 -5.45 21.38 -6.34
CA ARG A 283 -4.96 20.68 -7.55
C ARG A 283 -5.95 19.63 -8.05
N GLY A 284 -6.72 19.03 -7.15
CA GLY A 284 -7.74 18.04 -7.46
C GLY A 284 -9.04 18.64 -8.01
N ARG A 285 -9.30 19.94 -7.82
CA ARG A 285 -10.50 20.66 -8.30
C ARG A 285 -11.79 19.86 -8.11
N PRO A 286 -12.17 19.52 -6.86
CA PRO A 286 -13.34 18.70 -6.62
C PRO A 286 -14.62 19.38 -7.17
N PRO A 287 -15.55 18.59 -7.74
CA PRO A 287 -16.85 19.12 -8.14
C PRO A 287 -17.63 19.60 -6.91
N GLN A 288 -18.65 20.44 -7.14
CA GLN A 288 -19.56 20.86 -6.07
C GLN A 288 -20.18 19.64 -5.37
N GLY A 289 -20.32 19.70 -4.05
CA GLY A 289 -20.78 18.58 -3.22
C GLY A 289 -19.70 17.51 -2.97
N SER A 290 -18.43 17.79 -3.26
CA SER A 290 -17.30 16.89 -3.02
C SER A 290 -16.10 17.63 -2.43
N VAL A 291 -15.30 16.91 -1.64
CA VAL A 291 -14.06 17.38 -1.04
C VAL A 291 -12.93 16.38 -1.26
N PHE A 292 -11.70 16.89 -1.31
CA PHE A 292 -10.50 16.07 -1.41
C PHE A 292 -9.55 16.33 -0.25
N VAL A 293 -8.99 15.28 0.34
CA VAL A 293 -8.00 15.39 1.42
C VAL A 293 -6.83 14.45 1.16
N PRO A 294 -5.58 14.93 1.10
CA PRO A 294 -4.42 14.07 0.99
C PRO A 294 -4.07 13.43 2.34
N PHE A 295 -3.59 12.18 2.35
CA PHE A 295 -3.39 11.40 3.58
C PHE A 295 -1.93 11.33 4.08
N PHE A 296 -1.06 12.23 3.62
CA PHE A 296 0.37 12.17 3.96
C PHE A 296 0.72 12.72 5.33
N ASP A 297 -0.15 13.55 5.91
CA ASP A 297 0.11 14.24 7.16
C ASP A 297 -0.32 13.36 8.33
N GLU A 298 0.66 12.74 8.99
CA GLU A 298 0.40 11.89 10.17
C GLU A 298 -0.16 12.67 11.38
N GLY A 299 -0.09 14.01 11.36
CA GLY A 299 -0.78 14.86 12.34
C GLY A 299 -2.26 15.10 12.01
N LYS A 300 -2.72 14.72 10.81
CA LYS A 300 -4.10 14.89 10.34
C LYS A 300 -4.61 13.61 9.69
N LEU A 301 -4.95 12.66 10.55
CA LEU A 301 -5.32 11.30 10.18
C LEU A 301 -6.68 11.21 9.47
N VAL A 302 -6.76 11.58 8.19
CA VAL A 302 -8.01 11.58 7.40
C VAL A 302 -8.72 10.22 7.38
N ASN A 303 -7.99 9.11 7.53
CA ASN A 303 -8.60 7.78 7.61
C ASN A 303 -9.38 7.51 8.91
N ARG A 304 -9.41 8.47 9.84
CA ARG A 304 -10.42 8.52 10.92
C ARG A 304 -11.83 8.80 10.38
N LEU A 305 -11.93 9.44 9.22
CA LEU A 305 -13.19 9.75 8.55
C LEU A 305 -13.65 8.64 7.61
N THR A 306 -12.77 7.72 7.21
CA THR A 306 -13.07 6.74 6.17
C THR A 306 -13.75 5.49 6.70
N LEU A 307 -14.57 4.85 5.86
CA LEU A 307 -15.19 3.56 6.14
C LEU A 307 -14.25 2.39 5.86
N ASP A 308 -14.44 1.30 6.59
CA ASP A 308 -13.80 0.01 6.36
C ASP A 308 -14.70 -0.97 5.57
N ALA A 309 -15.64 -0.45 4.76
CA ALA A 309 -16.36 -1.25 3.78
C ALA A 309 -15.46 -1.58 2.58
N MET A 310 -15.67 -2.76 1.98
CA MET A 310 -14.75 -3.33 0.99
C MET A 310 -15.49 -3.85 -0.24
N ASP A 311 -14.76 -3.93 -1.35
CA ASP A 311 -15.18 -4.73 -2.49
C ASP A 311 -15.38 -6.20 -2.08
N ASN A 312 -16.48 -6.80 -2.53
CA ASN A 312 -16.86 -8.15 -2.13
C ASN A 312 -15.93 -9.25 -2.70
N ILE A 313 -15.17 -8.96 -3.75
CA ILE A 313 -14.25 -9.88 -4.42
C ILE A 313 -12.81 -9.63 -3.96
N SER A 314 -12.27 -8.42 -4.17
CA SER A 314 -10.88 -8.08 -3.88
C SER A 314 -10.60 -7.82 -2.41
N LYS A 315 -11.65 -7.51 -1.63
CA LYS A 315 -11.55 -7.07 -0.23
C LYS A 315 -10.80 -5.75 -0.04
N GLU A 316 -10.65 -4.97 -1.10
CA GLU A 316 -10.05 -3.64 -1.04
C GLU A 316 -11.03 -2.62 -0.44
N PRO A 317 -10.61 -1.76 0.51
CA PRO A 317 -11.48 -0.75 1.10
C PRO A 317 -11.86 0.38 0.13
N ASP A 318 -13.06 0.92 0.26
CA ASP A 318 -13.50 2.09 -0.51
C ASP A 318 -13.07 3.41 0.15
N TYR A 319 -11.79 3.78 -0.01
CA TYR A 319 -11.26 5.05 0.48
C TYR A 319 -11.77 6.30 -0.27
N LYS A 320 -12.49 6.12 -1.38
CA LYS A 320 -12.78 7.20 -2.34
C LYS A 320 -14.20 7.74 -2.23
N LYS A 321 -15.05 7.13 -1.39
CA LYS A 321 -16.46 7.45 -1.28
C LYS A 321 -16.92 7.37 0.17
N CYS A 322 -16.72 8.45 0.92
CA CYS A 322 -17.32 8.62 2.25
C CYS A 322 -18.25 9.84 2.23
N ALA A 323 -19.20 9.91 3.15
CA ALA A 323 -20.03 11.08 3.38
C ALA A 323 -19.50 11.88 4.58
N VAL A 324 -19.39 13.19 4.41
CA VAL A 324 -18.90 14.12 5.43
C VAL A 324 -19.71 15.42 5.44
N ARG A 325 -19.62 16.17 6.54
CA ARG A 325 -20.01 17.58 6.59
C ARG A 325 -18.81 18.45 6.93
N ILE A 326 -18.86 19.70 6.51
CA ILE A 326 -17.85 20.72 6.84
C ILE A 326 -18.45 21.64 7.91
N GLU A 327 -17.76 21.77 9.04
CA GLU A 327 -18.06 22.74 10.09
C GLU A 327 -16.98 23.81 10.14
N LYS A 328 -17.37 25.07 10.37
CA LYS A 328 -16.40 26.12 10.72
C LYS A 328 -15.83 25.81 12.09
N ALA A 329 -14.50 25.83 12.20
CA ALA A 329 -13.79 25.58 13.46
C ALA A 329 -13.91 26.76 14.43
#